data_AF-A0A800IE62-F1
#
_entry.id   AF-A0A800IE62-F1
#
_cell.length_a   1.000
_cell.length_b   1.000
_cell.length_c   1.000
_cell.angle_alpha   90.00
_cell.angle_beta   90.00
_cell.angle_gamma   90.00
#
_symmetry.space_group_name_H-M   'P 1'
#
loop_
_entity.id
_entity.type
_entity.pdbx_description
1 polymer ?
#
loop_
_entity_poly.entity_id
_entity_poly.type
_entity_poly.pdbx_seq_one_letter_code
_entity_poly.pdbx_strand_id
1 'polypeptide(L)'
;VESLLLTLGQHYITQERSARGTALDPVAHFHLSNGAIAGRLNFMANMSPKGLQESAGMMINYVYNINQIETNCMNYSEQGIVAHSL
;
A
#
# COMPACT_ATOMS: atom_id res chain seq x y z
N VAL A 1 1.39 19.39 7.29
CA VAL A 1 2.21 18.59 6.34
C VAL A 1 1.91 17.11 6.49
N GLU A 2 1.98 16.55 7.69
CA GLU A 2 1.63 15.15 7.98
C GLU A 2 0.29 14.71 7.37
N SER A 3 -0.82 15.39 7.73
CA SER A 3 -2.15 15.04 7.22
C SER A 3 -2.23 15.02 5.68
N LEU A 4 -1.59 15.98 5.01
CA LEU A 4 -1.54 16.01 3.54
C LEU A 4 -0.76 14.83 2.97
N LEU A 5 0.40 14.51 3.55
CA LEU A 5 1.21 13.38 3.11
C LEU A 5 0.48 12.05 3.32
N LEU A 6 -0.23 11.88 4.45
CA LEU A 6 -1.01 10.67 4.70
C LEU A 6 -2.16 10.52 3.68
N THR A 7 -2.86 11.60 3.34
CA THR A 7 -3.89 11.58 2.28
C THR A 7 -3.29 11.22 0.92
N LEU A 8 -2.17 11.84 0.54
CA LEU A 8 -1.49 11.52 -0.72
C LEU A 8 -0.96 10.08 -0.73
N GLY A 9 -0.40 9.60 0.39
CA GLY A 9 0.07 8.23 0.55
C GLY A 9 -1.07 7.22 0.42
N GLN A 10 -2.22 7.51 1.01
CA GLN A 10 -3.41 6.65 0.89
C GLN A 10 -3.88 6.59 -0.56
N HIS A 11 -3.94 7.72 -1.25
CA HIS A 11 -4.29 7.79 -2.66
C HIS A 11 -3.30 7.00 -3.52
N TYR A 12 -2.00 7.21 -3.28
CA TYR A 12 -0.92 6.52 -3.99
C TYR A 12 -0.98 5.00 -3.83
N ILE A 13 -1.24 4.49 -2.63
CA ILE A 13 -1.34 3.05 -2.37
C ILE A 13 -2.62 2.44 -2.94
N THR A 14 -3.76 3.14 -2.86
CA THR A 14 -5.07 2.56 -3.19
C THR A 14 -5.51 2.79 -4.63
N GLN A 15 -5.14 3.92 -5.25
CA GLN A 15 -5.68 4.37 -6.54
C GLN A 15 -4.64 4.42 -7.66
N GLU A 16 -3.40 4.82 -7.37
CA GLU A 16 -2.39 4.95 -8.43
C GLU A 16 -1.98 3.59 -9.01
N ARG A 17 -1.79 3.56 -10.33
CA ARG A 17 -1.49 2.33 -11.09
C ARG A 17 -0.31 2.51 -12.03
N SER A 18 0.46 1.44 -12.21
CA SER A 18 1.51 1.36 -13.22
C SER A 18 0.91 1.19 -14.63
N ALA A 19 1.75 1.32 -15.66
CA ALA A 19 1.35 1.03 -17.04
C ALA A 19 0.86 -0.42 -17.27
N ARG A 20 1.12 -1.33 -16.32
CA ARG A 20 0.66 -2.72 -16.35
C ARG A 20 -0.67 -2.92 -15.61
N GLY A 21 -1.28 -1.86 -15.09
CA GLY A 21 -2.55 -1.91 -14.36
C GLY A 21 -2.43 -2.39 -12.91
N THR A 22 -1.22 -2.64 -12.40
CA THR A 22 -0.96 -3.01 -11.00
C THR A 22 -0.73 -1.79 -10.13
N ALA A 23 -0.68 -1.96 -8.81
CA ALA A 23 -0.28 -0.89 -7.88
C ALA A 23 1.06 -0.27 -8.33
N LEU A 24 1.13 1.07 -8.28
CA LEU A 24 2.31 1.80 -8.75
C LEU A 24 3.55 1.49 -7.90
N ASP A 25 3.36 1.35 -6.59
CA ASP A 25 4.42 0.94 -5.66
C ASP A 25 4.71 -0.57 -5.77
N PRO A 26 5.96 -0.98 -6.01
CA PRO A 26 6.31 -2.40 -6.18
C PRO A 26 6.13 -3.22 -4.90
N VAL A 27 6.30 -2.62 -3.71
CA VAL A 27 6.13 -3.32 -2.43
C VAL A 27 4.64 -3.50 -2.12
N ALA A 28 3.81 -2.49 -2.43
CA ALA A 28 2.36 -2.61 -2.38
C ALA A 28 1.87 -3.69 -3.33
N HIS A 29 2.34 -3.70 -4.57
CA HIS A 29 2.00 -4.74 -5.52
C HIS A 29 2.29 -6.13 -4.95
N PHE A 30 3.48 -6.34 -4.39
CA PHE A 30 3.88 -7.61 -3.78
C PHE A 30 2.95 -8.04 -2.62
N HIS A 31 2.61 -7.15 -1.70
CA HIS A 31 1.76 -7.51 -0.58
C HIS A 31 0.30 -7.75 -1.00
N LEU A 32 -0.22 -6.89 -1.88
CA LEU A 32 -1.60 -6.98 -2.38
C LEU A 32 -1.82 -8.20 -3.27
N SER A 33 -0.85 -8.56 -4.13
CA SER A 33 -0.90 -9.79 -4.91
C SER A 33 -0.85 -11.05 -4.05
N ASN A 34 -0.39 -10.93 -2.81
CA ASN A 34 -0.40 -12.01 -1.82
C ASN A 34 -1.63 -11.94 -0.90
N GLY A 35 -2.61 -11.08 -1.18
CA GLY A 35 -3.88 -11.00 -0.45
C GLY A 35 -3.85 -10.17 0.82
N ALA A 36 -2.83 -9.33 1.01
CA ALA A 36 -2.79 -8.43 2.17
C ALA A 36 -3.82 -7.30 2.06
N ILE A 37 -4.18 -6.76 3.23
CA ILE A 37 -4.92 -5.51 3.37
C ILE A 37 -3.91 -4.38 3.57
N ALA A 38 -4.02 -3.30 2.80
CA ALA A 38 -3.30 -2.06 3.07
C ALA A 38 -3.85 -1.46 4.38
N GLY A 39 -3.08 -1.61 5.47
CA GLY A 39 -3.58 -1.43 6.83
C GLY A 39 -3.51 0.01 7.31
N ARG A 40 -2.31 0.43 7.74
CA ARG A 40 -2.07 1.77 8.31
C ARG A 40 -0.83 2.41 7.73
N LEU A 41 -0.94 3.67 7.35
CA LEU A 41 0.19 4.53 7.02
C LEU A 41 0.78 5.15 8.29
N ASN A 42 2.11 5.11 8.40
CA ASN A 42 2.86 5.60 9.54
C ASN A 42 3.80 6.71 9.05
N PHE A 43 3.49 7.96 9.42
CA PHE A 43 4.35 9.09 9.13
C PHE A 43 5.59 9.07 10.04
N MET A 44 6.75 9.47 9.50
CA MET A 44 8.05 9.46 10.21
C MET A 44 8.45 8.10 10.83
N ALA A 45 7.99 6.99 10.27
CA ALA A 45 8.33 5.65 10.75
C ALA A 45 9.77 5.22 10.40
N ASN A 46 10.36 5.76 9.33
CA ASN A 46 11.76 5.52 8.98
C ASN A 46 12.48 6.83 8.68
N MET A 47 13.13 7.41 9.70
CA MET A 47 13.88 8.67 9.59
C MET A 47 15.34 8.50 9.14
N SER A 48 15.73 7.30 8.68
CA SER A 48 17.05 7.14 8.07
C SER A 48 17.14 7.99 6.79
N PRO A 49 18.34 8.40 6.35
CA PRO A 49 18.51 9.15 5.10
C PRO A 49 17.84 8.48 3.89
N LYS A 50 17.91 7.14 3.83
CA LYS A 50 17.25 6.33 2.80
C LYS A 50 15.72 6.43 2.88
N GLY A 51 15.13 6.25 4.07
CA GLY A 51 13.68 6.33 4.24
C GLY A 51 13.11 7.71 3.92
N LEU A 52 13.84 8.78 4.26
CA LEU A 52 13.48 10.14 3.88
C LEU A 52 13.54 10.36 2.37
N GLN A 53 14.54 9.80 1.69
CA GLN A 53 14.69 9.90 0.23
C GLN A 53 13.62 9.10 -0.53
N GLU A 54 13.29 7.89 -0.06
CA GLU A 54 12.38 6.98 -0.76
C GLU A 54 10.91 7.36 -0.58
N SER A 55 10.50 7.80 0.62
CA SER A 55 9.08 7.98 0.95
C SER A 55 8.80 9.10 1.96
N ALA A 56 9.71 10.08 2.09
CA ALA A 56 9.61 11.13 3.12
C ALA A 56 9.47 10.55 4.55
N GLY A 57 10.06 9.38 4.78
CA GLY A 57 10.04 8.65 6.05
C GLY A 57 8.73 7.91 6.35
N MET A 58 7.81 7.82 5.38
CA MET A 58 6.56 7.10 5.52
C MET A 58 6.76 5.59 5.37
N MET A 59 6.07 4.82 6.20
CA MET A 59 5.97 3.36 6.04
C MET A 59 4.51 2.91 6.14
N ILE A 60 4.20 1.74 5.62
CA ILE A 60 2.86 1.13 5.69
C ILE A 60 2.94 -0.22 6.39
N ASN A 61 1.91 -0.56 7.16
CA ASN A 61 1.69 -1.91 7.63
C ASN A 61 0.68 -2.61 6.71
N TYR A 62 1.08 -3.76 6.17
CA TYR A 62 0.19 -4.68 5.46
C TYR A 62 -0.30 -5.77 6.42
N VAL A 63 -1.60 -6.03 6.43
CA VAL A 63 -2.22 -7.00 7.34
C VAL A 63 -2.67 -8.22 6.54
N TYR A 64 -2.20 -9.40 6.97
CA TYR A 64 -2.66 -10.67 6.41
C TYR A 64 -3.72 -11.27 7.31
N ASN A 65 -4.97 -11.19 6.87
CA ASN A 65 -6.07 -11.93 7.49
C ASN A 65 -6.24 -13.26 6.74
N ILE A 66 -5.89 -14.38 7.38
CA ILE A 66 -5.89 -15.74 6.80
C ILE A 66 -7.22 -16.04 6.09
N ASN A 67 -8.35 -15.62 6.65
CA ASN A 67 -9.67 -15.89 6.11
C ASN A 67 -10.02 -15.07 4.86
N GLN A 68 -9.20 -14.08 4.49
CA GLN A 68 -9.46 -13.15 3.39
C GLN A 68 -8.36 -13.16 2.32
N ILE A 69 -7.23 -13.86 2.55
CA ILE A 69 -6.08 -13.87 1.63
C ILE A 69 -6.50 -14.22 0.20
N GLU A 70 -7.23 -15.32 0.02
CA GLU A 70 -7.62 -15.79 -1.31
C GLU A 70 -8.53 -14.80 -2.01
N THR A 71 -9.57 -14.32 -1.31
CA THR A 71 -10.52 -13.32 -1.82
C THR A 71 -9.83 -12.01 -2.20
N ASN A 72 -8.93 -11.51 -1.34
CA ASN A 72 -8.18 -10.28 -1.60
C ASN A 72 -7.24 -10.44 -2.80
N CYS A 73 -6.54 -11.59 -2.88
CA CYS A 73 -5.65 -11.90 -4.00
C CYS A 73 -6.39 -11.94 -5.33
N MET A 74 -7.54 -12.62 -5.38
CA MET A 74 -8.39 -12.67 -6.59
C MET A 74 -8.92 -11.29 -6.96
N ASN A 75 -9.51 -10.56 -6.01
CA ASN A 75 -10.02 -9.21 -6.25
C ASN A 75 -8.93 -8.25 -6.77
N TYR A 76 -7.73 -8.33 -6.22
CA TYR A 76 -6.61 -7.51 -6.68
C TYR A 76 -6.14 -7.92 -8.08
N SER A 77 -5.94 -9.21 -8.32
CA SER A 77 -5.36 -9.71 -9.57
C SER A 77 -6.30 -9.61 -10.76
N GLU A 78 -7.60 -9.82 -10.54
CA GLU A 78 -8.61 -9.85 -11.60
C GLU A 78 -9.27 -8.49 -11.83
N GLN A 79 -9.50 -7.73 -10.74
CA GLN A 79 -10.31 -6.51 -10.78
C GLN A 79 -9.52 -5.25 -10.40
N GLY A 80 -8.25 -5.41 -9.97
CA GLY A 80 -7.44 -4.28 -9.49
C GLY A 80 -7.93 -3.66 -8.18
N ILE A 81 -8.81 -4.35 -7.45
CA ILE A 81 -9.41 -3.87 -6.20
C ILE A 81 -8.40 -4.06 -5.07
N VAL A 82 -8.07 -2.96 -4.39
CA VAL A 82 -7.18 -2.95 -3.24
C VAL A 82 -8.01 -3.09 -1.97
N ALA A 83 -7.81 -4.17 -1.22
CA ALA A 83 -8.36 -4.27 0.14
C ALA A 83 -7.57 -3.32 1.06
N HIS A 84 -8.24 -2.37 1.73
CA HIS A 84 -7.60 -1.45 2.65
C HIS A 84 -8.47 -1.09 3.86
N SER A 85 -7.81 -0.71 4.95
CA SER A 85 -8.40 -0.03 6.11
C SER A 85 -7.90 1.41 6.27
N LEU A 86 -7.10 1.88 5.29
CA LEU A 86 -6.67 3.27 5.16
C LEU A 86 -7.85 4.21 4.97
#